data_AF-A0A942PUQ0-F1
#
_entry.id   AF-A0A942PUQ0-F1
#
_cell.length_a   1.000
_cell.length_b   1.000
_cell.length_c   1.000
_cell.angle_alpha   90.00
_cell.angle_beta   90.00
_cell.angle_gamma   90.00
#
_symmetry.space_group_name_H-M   'P 1'
#
loop_
_entity.id
_entity.type
_entity.pdbx_description
1 polymer ?
#
loop_
_entity_poly.entity_id
_entity_poly.type
_entity_poly.pdbx_seq_one_letter_code
_entity_poly.pdbx_strand_id
1 'polypeptide(L)'
;MDTQSILSELRNTRFALVRWNQYAYHSLSGAKVGDKKPPLDPEQCRFRLWFHDKGAELLGHHPHFHAICDSHSHLHELHQRIQNHLHCDEIEHAKEQWKHFAQMFRHMLDTMIALEQSLEAHLRLQTQA
;
A
#
# COMPACT_ATOMS: atom_id res chain seq x y z
N MET A 1 4.17 -23.60 0.65
CA MET A 1 3.58 -22.61 -0.29
C MET A 1 4.64 -22.29 -1.31
N ASP A 2 4.33 -22.26 -2.61
CA ASP A 2 5.34 -22.01 -3.66
C ASP A 2 5.54 -20.51 -3.94
N THR A 3 6.66 -20.16 -4.59
CA THR A 3 7.01 -18.76 -4.91
C THR A 3 5.95 -18.10 -5.82
N GLN A 4 5.21 -18.87 -6.60
CA GLN A 4 4.13 -18.38 -7.45
C GLN A 4 2.92 -17.90 -6.63
N SER A 5 2.60 -18.59 -5.54
CA SER A 5 1.57 -18.19 -4.58
C SER A 5 1.95 -16.90 -3.86
N ILE A 6 3.22 -16.75 -3.44
CA ILE A 6 3.76 -15.52 -2.83
C ILE A 6 3.57 -14.32 -3.77
N LEU A 7 3.94 -14.51 -5.04
CA LEU A 7 3.83 -13.47 -6.07
C LEU A 7 2.38 -13.02 -6.28
N SER A 8 1.43 -13.96 -6.27
CA SER A 8 0.00 -13.67 -6.41
C SER A 8 -0.53 -12.83 -5.24
N GLU A 9 -0.15 -13.16 -4.00
CA GLU A 9 -0.55 -12.40 -2.81
C GLU A 9 0.05 -10.98 -2.78
N LEU A 10 1.31 -10.84 -3.19
CA LEU A 10 1.96 -9.52 -3.32
C LEU A 10 1.23 -8.64 -4.34
N ARG A 11 0.85 -9.21 -5.50
CA ARG A 11 0.07 -8.51 -6.52
C ARG A 11 -1.30 -8.09 -6.02
N ASN A 12 -2.03 -8.98 -5.33
CA ASN A 12 -3.32 -8.68 -4.72
C ASN A 12 -3.22 -7.50 -3.73
N THR A 13 -2.16 -7.51 -2.93
CA THR A 13 -1.85 -6.46 -1.97
C THR A 13 -1.56 -5.13 -2.67
N ARG A 14 -0.75 -5.13 -3.74
CA ARG A 14 -0.50 -3.94 -4.58
C ARG A 14 -1.81 -3.37 -5.15
N PHE A 15 -2.69 -4.21 -5.67
CA PHE A 15 -3.99 -3.77 -6.20
C PHE A 15 -4.89 -3.15 -5.12
N ALA A 16 -4.82 -3.63 -3.88
CA ALA A 16 -5.56 -3.02 -2.77
C ALA A 16 -5.05 -1.60 -2.47
N LEU A 17 -3.74 -1.39 -2.47
CA LEU A 17 -3.11 -0.09 -2.23
C LEU A 17 -3.42 0.92 -3.35
N VAL A 18 -3.39 0.49 -4.62
CA VAL A 18 -3.79 1.36 -5.75
C VAL A 18 -5.23 1.83 -5.61
N ARG A 19 -6.14 0.94 -5.22
CA ARG A 19 -7.54 1.29 -4.94
C ARG A 19 -7.68 2.27 -3.77
N TRP A 20 -6.86 2.11 -2.74
CA TRP A 20 -6.82 3.06 -1.63
C TRP A 20 -6.36 4.45 -2.06
N ASN A 21 -5.30 4.56 -2.85
CA ASN A 21 -4.84 5.84 -3.39
C ASN A 21 -5.92 6.52 -4.25
N GLN A 22 -6.62 5.75 -5.09
CA GLN A 22 -7.77 6.27 -5.86
C GLN A 22 -8.89 6.79 -4.95
N TYR A 23 -9.22 6.05 -3.89
CA TYR A 23 -10.21 6.46 -2.89
C TYR A 23 -9.80 7.79 -2.22
N ALA A 24 -8.55 7.88 -1.77
CA ALA A 24 -8.03 9.06 -1.10
C ALA A 24 -8.03 10.29 -2.02
N TYR A 25 -7.64 10.11 -3.30
CA TYR A 25 -7.71 11.16 -4.31
C TYR A 25 -9.15 11.64 -4.57
N HIS A 26 -10.10 10.71 -4.77
CA HIS A 26 -11.49 11.06 -5.02
C HIS A 26 -12.14 11.79 -3.82
N SER A 27 -11.75 11.40 -2.61
CA SER A 27 -12.19 12.10 -1.39
C SER A 27 -11.75 13.56 -1.38
N LEU A 28 -10.54 13.85 -1.88
CA LEU A 28 -10.02 15.21 -1.99
C LEU A 28 -10.66 16.02 -3.13
N SER A 29 -10.95 15.38 -4.27
CA SER A 29 -11.51 16.06 -5.44
C SER A 29 -13.01 16.31 -5.38
N GLY A 30 -13.68 15.84 -4.31
CA GLY A 30 -15.14 15.88 -4.20
C GLY A 30 -15.85 14.93 -5.17
N ALA A 31 -15.11 14.05 -5.84
CA ALA A 31 -15.68 13.06 -6.73
C ALA A 31 -16.42 11.99 -5.91
N LYS A 32 -17.51 11.45 -6.49
CA LYS A 32 -18.29 10.40 -5.84
C LYS A 32 -17.40 9.17 -5.64
N VAL A 33 -17.05 8.88 -4.39
CA VAL A 33 -16.25 7.72 -4.04
C VAL A 33 -17.17 6.50 -3.95
N GLY A 34 -16.76 5.37 -4.54
CA GLY A 34 -17.56 4.13 -4.47
C GLY A 34 -17.75 3.66 -3.02
N ASP A 35 -18.78 2.85 -2.78
CA ASP A 35 -19.23 2.49 -1.41
C ASP A 35 -18.19 1.74 -0.57
N LYS A 36 -17.18 1.12 -1.19
CA LYS A 36 -16.10 0.44 -0.48
C LYS A 36 -15.02 1.42 -0.04
N LYS A 37 -15.20 1.95 1.17
CA LYS A 37 -14.18 2.72 1.87
C LYS A 37 -13.03 1.80 2.34
N PRO A 38 -11.77 2.14 2.08
CA PRO A 38 -10.66 1.47 2.74
C PRO A 38 -10.68 1.79 4.24
N PRO A 39 -10.26 0.85 5.10
CA PRO A 39 -10.16 1.11 6.52
C PRO A 39 -9.14 2.22 6.77
N LEU A 40 -9.51 3.22 7.56
CA LEU A 40 -8.60 4.28 7.99
C LEU A 40 -7.63 3.78 9.08
N ASP A 41 -8.09 2.81 9.87
CA ASP A 41 -7.30 2.10 10.86
C ASP A 41 -6.31 1.15 10.16
N PRO A 42 -4.98 1.35 10.30
CA PRO A 42 -3.99 0.46 9.73
C PRO A 42 -4.10 -0.98 10.23
N GLU A 43 -4.60 -1.23 11.46
CA GLU A 43 -4.82 -2.59 12.01
C GLU A 43 -5.87 -3.38 11.23
N GLN A 44 -6.84 -2.68 10.65
CA GLN A 44 -7.93 -3.28 9.89
C GLN A 44 -7.61 -3.38 8.40
N CYS A 45 -6.45 -2.86 7.98
CA CYS A 45 -6.02 -2.92 6.60
C CYS A 45 -5.61 -4.35 6.23
N ARG A 46 -6.16 -4.85 5.11
CA ARG A 46 -5.79 -6.15 4.53
C ARG A 46 -4.29 -6.27 4.28
N PHE A 47 -3.62 -5.16 3.94
CA PHE A 47 -2.17 -5.13 3.81
C PHE A 47 -1.50 -5.56 5.12
N ARG A 48 -1.92 -5.01 6.25
CA ARG A 48 -1.29 -5.24 7.54
C ARG A 48 -1.53 -6.66 8.06
N LEU A 49 -2.74 -7.18 7.87
CA LEU A 49 -3.06 -8.58 8.15
C LEU A 49 -2.16 -9.52 7.34
N TRP A 50 -2.00 -9.27 6.04
CA TRP A 50 -1.06 -10.02 5.21
C TRP A 50 0.39 -9.83 5.67
N PHE A 51 0.81 -8.60 5.96
CA PHE A 51 2.18 -8.26 6.31
C PHE A 51 2.65 -8.98 7.58
N HIS A 52 1.84 -9.01 8.65
CA HIS A 52 2.22 -9.64 9.91
C HIS A 52 1.97 -11.15 9.95
N ASP A 53 1.18 -11.69 9.02
CA ASP A 53 0.90 -13.12 8.91
C ASP A 53 1.75 -13.74 7.79
N LYS A 54 1.12 -14.20 6.70
CA LYS A 54 1.78 -14.87 5.58
C LYS A 54 2.93 -14.07 4.97
N GLY A 55 2.82 -12.75 4.91
CA GLY A 55 3.87 -11.88 4.39
C GLY A 55 5.17 -12.00 5.20
N ALA A 56 5.07 -11.94 6.53
CA ALA A 56 6.23 -12.06 7.41
C ALA A 56 6.83 -13.47 7.37
N GLU A 57 6.00 -14.51 7.34
CA GLU A 57 6.46 -15.90 7.19
C GLU A 57 7.27 -16.09 5.89
N LEU A 58 6.79 -15.51 4.79
CA LEU A 58 7.31 -15.79 3.44
C LEU A 58 8.41 -14.83 3.01
N LEU A 59 8.35 -13.56 3.43
CA LEU A 59 9.19 -12.47 2.94
C LEU A 59 9.90 -11.70 4.06
N GLY A 60 9.73 -12.10 5.33
CA GLY A 60 10.34 -11.41 6.47
C GLY A 60 11.87 -11.32 6.43
N HIS A 61 12.54 -12.17 5.66
CA HIS A 61 13.98 -12.12 5.45
C HIS A 61 14.41 -11.15 4.34
N HIS A 62 13.48 -10.64 3.54
CA HIS A 62 13.79 -9.82 2.37
C HIS A 62 13.93 -8.34 2.77
N PRO A 63 15.02 -7.63 2.42
CA PRO A 63 15.27 -6.26 2.90
C PRO A 63 14.18 -5.25 2.47
N HIS A 64 13.64 -5.40 1.25
CA HIS A 64 12.52 -4.57 0.80
C HIS A 64 11.20 -4.82 1.53
N PHE A 65 11.03 -5.96 2.21
CA PHE A 65 9.78 -6.26 2.91
C PHE A 65 9.56 -5.31 4.09
N HIS A 66 10.55 -5.12 4.94
CA HIS A 66 10.44 -4.23 6.09
C HIS A 66 10.21 -2.75 5.71
N ALA A 67 10.89 -2.27 4.66
CA ALA A 67 10.74 -0.89 4.19
C ALA A 67 9.30 -0.53 3.77
N ILE A 68 8.51 -1.53 3.33
CA ILE A 68 7.12 -1.34 2.95
C ILE A 68 6.24 -1.06 4.18
N CYS A 69 6.51 -1.66 5.33
CA CYS A 69 5.69 -1.50 6.54
C CYS A 69 5.75 -0.10 7.14
N ASP A 70 6.95 0.47 7.20
CA ASP A 70 7.17 1.82 7.73
C ASP A 70 6.46 2.86 6.85
N SER A 71 6.55 2.67 5.52
CA SER A 71 5.86 3.51 4.54
C SER A 71 4.34 3.38 4.64
N HIS A 72 3.83 2.16 4.84
CA HIS A 72 2.39 1.89 4.96
C HIS A 72 1.76 2.61 6.16
N SER A 73 2.42 2.53 7.33
CA SER A 73 1.89 3.16 8.56
C SER A 73 1.80 4.67 8.42
N HIS A 74 2.84 5.31 7.88
CA HIS A 74 2.82 6.75 7.60
C HIS A 74 1.75 7.16 6.59
N LEU A 75 1.49 6.34 5.56
CA LEU A 75 0.43 6.63 4.59
C LEU A 75 -0.95 6.64 5.27
N HIS A 76 -1.20 5.75 6.24
CA HIS A 76 -2.44 5.77 7.00
C HIS A 76 -2.59 7.04 7.82
N GLU A 77 -1.51 7.49 8.50
CA GLU A 77 -1.52 8.75 9.24
C GLU A 77 -1.80 9.95 8.35
N LEU A 78 -1.14 10.03 7.19
CA LEU A 78 -1.38 11.10 6.22
C LEU A 78 -2.81 11.07 5.69
N HIS A 79 -3.36 9.89 5.40
CA HIS A 79 -4.75 9.77 4.96
C HIS A 79 -5.74 10.22 6.04
N GLN A 80 -5.51 9.87 7.30
CA GLN A 80 -6.32 10.35 8.42
C GLN A 80 -6.26 11.88 8.54
N ARG A 81 -5.08 12.49 8.43
CA ARG A 81 -4.93 13.96 8.42
C ARG A 81 -5.70 14.61 7.26
N ILE A 82 -5.63 14.02 6.06
CA ILE A 82 -6.40 14.49 4.90
C ILE A 82 -7.91 14.45 5.21
N GLN A 83 -8.42 13.36 5.77
CA GLN A 83 -9.84 13.23 6.12
C GLN A 83 -10.25 14.25 7.20
N ASN A 84 -9.40 14.50 8.20
CA ASN A 84 -9.67 15.49 9.25
C ASN A 84 -9.75 16.91 8.67
N HIS A 85 -8.81 17.30 7.82
CA HIS A 85 -8.86 18.60 7.15
C HIS A 85 -10.08 18.75 6.24
N LEU A 86 -10.46 17.69 5.50
CA LEU A 86 -11.69 17.69 4.70
C LEU A 86 -12.94 17.83 5.57
N HIS A 87 -12.96 17.25 6.77
CA HIS A 87 -14.08 17.37 7.70
C HIS A 87 -14.21 18.80 8.29
N CYS A 88 -13.09 19.50 8.45
CA CYS A 88 -13.04 20.88 8.95
C CYS A 88 -13.13 21.95 7.84
N ASP A 89 -13.45 21.58 6.60
CA ASP A 89 -13.42 22.46 5.41
C ASP A 89 -12.05 23.13 5.14
N GLU A 90 -10.96 22.56 5.64
CA GLU A 90 -9.58 23.04 5.47
C GLU A 90 -8.94 22.50 4.19
N ILE A 91 -9.56 22.79 3.04
CA ILE A 91 -9.21 22.18 1.74
C ILE A 91 -7.74 22.38 1.35
N GLU A 92 -7.15 23.55 1.58
CA GLU A 92 -5.75 23.81 1.23
C GLU A 92 -4.78 22.98 2.08
N HIS A 93 -5.07 22.77 3.37
CA HIS A 93 -4.29 21.88 4.22
C HIS A 93 -4.44 20.42 3.78
N ALA A 94 -5.66 19.99 3.41
CA ALA A 94 -5.88 18.66 2.84
C ALA A 94 -5.06 18.42 1.56
N LYS A 95 -4.98 19.43 0.67
CA LYS A 95 -4.16 19.37 -0.55
C LYS A 95 -2.66 19.29 -0.24
N GLU A 96 -2.18 19.98 0.78
CA GLU A 96 -0.77 19.90 1.17
C GLU A 96 -0.43 18.50 1.71
N GLN A 97 -1.26 17.96 2.60
CA GLN A 97 -1.10 16.59 3.09
C GLN A 97 -1.17 15.57 1.94
N TRP A 98 -2.00 15.81 0.93
CA TRP A 98 -2.09 14.97 -0.26
C TRP A 98 -0.78 14.92 -1.07
N LYS A 99 -0.05 16.03 -1.19
CA LYS A 99 1.25 16.03 -1.89
C LYS A 99 2.22 15.07 -1.21
N HIS A 100 2.30 15.13 0.12
CA HIS A 100 3.12 14.22 0.91
C HIS A 100 2.66 12.76 0.77
N PHE A 101 1.35 12.52 0.87
CA PHE A 101 0.75 11.20 0.67
C PHE A 101 1.12 10.62 -0.70
N ALA A 102 0.92 11.38 -1.77
CA ALA A 102 1.17 10.93 -3.13
C ALA A 102 2.66 10.62 -3.39
N GLN A 103 3.57 11.39 -2.80
CA GLN A 103 5.01 11.13 -2.90
C GLN A 103 5.39 9.83 -2.18
N MET A 104 4.94 9.66 -0.93
CA MET A 104 5.21 8.44 -0.16
C MET A 104 4.56 7.21 -0.79
N PHE A 105 3.34 7.36 -1.32
CA PHE A 105 2.61 6.28 -1.98
C PHE A 105 3.37 5.77 -3.19
N ARG A 106 3.93 6.69 -4.00
CA ARG A 106 4.78 6.33 -5.13
C ARG A 106 6.01 5.54 -4.70
N HIS A 107 6.70 6.01 -3.67
CA HIS A 107 7.88 5.32 -3.14
C HIS A 107 7.57 3.90 -2.62
N MET A 108 6.46 3.75 -1.89
CA MET A 108 5.99 2.44 -1.42
C MET A 108 5.66 1.52 -2.61
N LEU A 109 4.95 2.05 -3.62
CA LEU A 109 4.58 1.29 -4.81
C LEU A 109 5.81 0.82 -5.59
N ASP A 110 6.80 1.69 -5.77
CA ASP A 110 8.07 1.35 -6.43
C ASP A 110 8.82 0.24 -5.66
N THR A 111 8.82 0.31 -4.33
CA THR A 111 9.43 -0.72 -3.47
C THR A 111 8.73 -2.08 -3.62
N MET A 112 7.39 -2.08 -3.68
CA MET A 112 6.63 -3.31 -3.93
C MET A 112 6.87 -3.89 -5.32
N ILE A 113 7.00 -3.03 -6.34
CA ILE A 113 7.32 -3.45 -7.71
C ILE A 113 8.72 -4.09 -7.74
N ALA A 114 9.72 -3.48 -7.07
CA ALA A 114 11.06 -4.05 -6.98
C ALA A 114 11.07 -5.42 -6.29
N LEU A 115 10.28 -5.58 -5.22
CA LEU A 115 10.10 -6.87 -4.54
C LEU A 115 9.46 -7.91 -5.47
N GLU A 116 8.42 -7.53 -6.21
CA GLU A 116 7.77 -8.41 -7.19
C GLU A 116 8.76 -8.88 -8.28
N GLN A 117 9.53 -7.96 -8.85
CA GLN A 117 10.52 -8.26 -9.88
C GLN A 117 11.64 -9.17 -9.35
N SER A 118 12.10 -8.96 -8.11
CA SER A 118 13.10 -9.82 -7.45
C SER A 118 12.59 -11.27 -7.33
N LEU A 119 11.34 -11.45 -6.90
CA LEU A 119 10.71 -12.76 -6.77
C LEU A 119 10.49 -13.43 -8.12
N GLU A 120 10.08 -12.68 -9.14
CA GLU A 120 9.94 -13.19 -10.51
C GLU A 120 11.29 -13.66 -11.09
N ALA A 121 12.36 -12.90 -10.87
CA ALA A 121 13.70 -13.28 -11.31
C ALA A 121 14.15 -14.59 -10.65
N HIS A 122 13.90 -14.73 -9.34
CA HIS A 122 14.21 -15.96 -8.60
C HIS A 122 13.45 -17.18 -9.16
N LEU A 123 12.15 -17.02 -9.45
CA LEU A 123 11.32 -18.05 -10.08
C LEU A 123 11.87 -18.51 -11.43
N ARG A 124 12.25 -17.56 -12.29
CA ARG A 124 12.79 -17.89 -13.62
C ARG A 124 14.07 -18.72 -13.52
N LEU A 125 14.95 -18.38 -12.60
CA LEU A 125 16.19 -19.13 -12.36
C LEU A 125 15.92 -20.56 -11.86
N GLN A 126 14.92 -20.76 -11.01
CA GLN A 126 14.51 -22.08 -10.51
C GLN A 126 13.85 -22.96 -11.58
N THR A 127 13.21 -22.36 -12.59
CA THR A 127 12.51 -23.11 -13.65
C THR A 127 13.43 -23.46 -14.83
N GLN A 128 14.63 -22.90 -14.87
CA GLN A 128 15.66 -23.14 -15.90
C GLN A 128 16.78 -24.08 -15.43
N ALA A 129 16.79 -24.45 -14.14
CA ALA A 129 17.69 -25.42 -13.53
C ALA A 129 17.05 -26.80 -13.47
#